data_AF-A0A662C5U1-F1
#
_entry.id   AF-A0A662C5U1-F1
#
_cell.length_a   1.000
_cell.length_b   1.000
_cell.length_c   1.000
_cell.angle_alpha   90.00
_cell.angle_beta   90.00
_cell.angle_gamma   90.00
#
_symmetry.space_group_name_H-M   'P 1'
#
loop_
_entity.id
_entity.type
_entity.pdbx_description
1 polymer ?
#
loop_
_entity_poly.entity_id
_entity_poly.type
_entity_poly.pdbx_seq_one_letter_code
_entity_poly.pdbx_strand_id
1 'polypeptide(L)' 'MQIKAIYDNKGETCDRYSIVFKEKEGDYNIHLGLSNEPTHPQGFSQWSQCVDGDHLGTKIDFSELPINIQEHILKRRKE' A
#
# COMPACT_ATOMS: atom_id res chain seq x y z
N MET A 1 3.13 -2.09 -12.88
CA MET A 1 2.53 -0.85 -12.31
C MET A 1 3.55 0.07 -11.62
N GLN A 2 3.43 1.39 -11.77
CA GLN A 2 4.35 2.38 -11.17
C GLN A 2 3.82 2.96 -9.84
N ILE A 3 4.62 2.95 -8.78
CA ILE A 3 4.26 3.57 -7.49
C ILE A 3 4.22 5.10 -7.65
N LYS A 4 3.14 5.71 -7.15
CA LYS A 4 2.93 7.15 -7.04
C LYS A 4 3.32 7.66 -5.64
N ALA A 5 2.84 6.98 -4.60
CA ALA A 5 3.10 7.33 -3.21
C ALA A 5 2.89 6.11 -2.30
N ILE A 6 3.51 6.14 -1.12
CA ILE A 6 3.36 5.14 -0.07
C ILE A 6 3.06 5.89 1.22
N TYR A 7 2.12 5.35 1.99
CA TYR A 7 1.75 5.93 3.28
C TYR A 7 1.79 4.88 4.37
N ASP A 8 2.11 5.33 5.58
CA ASP A 8 2.03 4.56 6.82
C ASP A 8 1.09 5.28 7.79
N ASN A 9 0.00 4.60 8.17
CA ASN A 9 -0.93 5.09 9.19
C ASN A 9 -0.53 4.68 10.61
N LYS A 10 0.68 4.13 10.80
CA LYS A 10 1.25 3.69 12.07
C LYS A 10 0.48 2.57 12.78
N GLY A 11 -0.36 1.84 12.03
CA GLY A 11 -1.13 0.71 12.55
C GLY A 11 -2.47 1.13 13.16
N GLU A 12 -3.02 2.29 12.76
CA GLU A 12 -4.37 2.70 13.11
C GLU A 12 -5.44 1.72 12.59
N THR A 13 -5.17 1.06 11.46
CA THR A 13 -6.03 0.04 10.85
C THR A 13 -5.23 -1.21 10.44
N CYS A 14 -5.94 -2.25 10.00
CA CYS A 14 -5.34 -3.50 9.55
C CYS A 14 -4.45 -3.32 8.31
N ASP A 15 -4.82 -2.40 7.42
CA ASP A 15 -4.10 -2.00 6.22
C ASP A 15 -3.12 -0.85 6.49
N ARG A 16 -2.21 -1.07 7.45
CA ARG A 16 -1.23 -0.07 7.89
C ARG A 16 -0.53 0.69 6.76
N TYR A 17 -0.13 -0.02 5.72
CA TYR A 17 0.56 0.56 4.57
C TYR A 17 -0.39 0.70 3.39
N SER A 18 -0.46 1.92 2.85
CA SER A 18 -1.21 2.24 1.64
C SER A 18 -0.26 2.52 0.48
N ILE A 19 -0.24 1.64 -0.53
CA ILE A 19 0.58 1.82 -1.73
C ILE A 19 -0.33 2.30 -2.85
N VAL A 20 -0.15 3.56 -3.25
CA VAL A 20 -0.91 4.20 -4.31
C VAL A 20 -0.10 4.13 -5.60
N PHE A 21 -0.73 3.64 -6.66
CA PHE A 21 -0.13 3.52 -7.99
C PHE A 21 -0.53 4.70 -8.88
N LYS A 22 0.22 4.93 -9.96
CA LYS A 22 -0.06 6.04 -10.90
C LYS A 22 -1.28 5.75 -11.77
N GLU A 23 -1.54 4.47 -12.00
CA GLU A 23 -2.69 3.98 -12.73
C GLU A 23 -3.99 4.26 -11.96
N LYS A 24 -5.06 4.53 -12.70
CA LYS A 24 -6.38 4.89 -12.17
C LYS A 24 -7.46 4.00 -12.78
N GLU A 25 -8.55 3.83 -12.03
CA GLU A 25 -9.79 3.24 -12.50
C GLU A 25 -10.93 4.25 -12.28
N GLY A 26 -11.37 4.87 -13.37
CA GLY A 26 -12.23 6.06 -13.30
C GLY A 26 -11.52 7.21 -12.57
N ASP A 27 -12.19 7.78 -11.57
CA ASP A 27 -11.65 8.89 -10.77
C ASP A 27 -10.73 8.42 -9.62
N TYR A 28 -10.65 7.12 -9.36
CA TYR A 28 -9.92 6.56 -8.23
C TYR A 28 -8.51 6.10 -8.61
N ASN A 29 -7.55 6.26 -7.70
CA ASN A 29 -6.22 5.66 -7.83
C ASN A 29 -6.29 4.16 -7.53
N ILE A 30 -5.49 3.36 -8.26
CA ILE A 30 -5.29 1.96 -7.89
C ILE A 30 -4.44 1.89 -6.62
N HIS A 31 -4.88 1.08 -5.66
CA HIS A 31 -4.33 1.01 -4.32
C HIS A 31 -4.07 -0.44 -3.89
N LEU A 32 -2.97 -0.66 -3.15
CA LEU A 32 -2.69 -1.91 -2.44
C LEU A 32 -2.54 -1.60 -0.95
N GLY A 33 -3.49 -2.08 -0.15
CA GLY A 33 -3.44 -1.99 1.31
C GLY A 33 -2.78 -3.23 1.91
N LEU A 34 -1.82 -3.04 2.82
CA LEU A 34 -1.04 -4.10 3.45
C LEU A 34 -0.97 -3.95 4.97
N SER A 35 -1.01 -5.06 5.70
CA SER A 35 -0.58 -5.08 7.11
C SER A 35 0.95 -5.12 7.23
N ASN A 36 1.45 -5.13 8.47
CA ASN A 36 2.89 -5.30 8.74
C ASN A 36 3.43 -6.72 8.49
N GLU A 37 2.53 -7.70 8.33
CA GLU A 37 2.87 -9.09 8.02
C GLU A 37 1.85 -9.63 6.99
N PRO A 38 1.93 -9.19 5.72
CA PRO A 38 0.88 -9.40 4.72
C PRO A 38 0.72 -10.86 4.27
N THR A 39 1.73 -11.71 4.53
CA THR A 39 1.74 -13.14 4.18
C THR A 39 1.40 -14.06 5.34
N HIS A 40 1.25 -13.52 6.56
CA HIS A 40 0.78 -14.28 7.70
C HIS A 40 -0.67 -14.76 7.46
N PRO A 41 -1.12 -15.91 8.01
CA PRO A 41 -2.50 -16.36 7.83
C PRO A 41 -3.58 -15.36 8.30
N GLN A 42 -3.21 -14.47 9.23
CA GLN A 42 -4.04 -13.35 9.70
C GLN A 42 -3.56 -11.99 9.15
N GLY A 43 -2.69 -12.00 8.15
CA GLY A 43 -2.17 -10.81 7.47
C GLY A 43 -3.20 -10.20 6.54
N PHE A 44 -2.97 -8.95 6.13
CA PHE A 44 -3.82 -8.23 5.20
C PHE A 44 -3.02 -7.84 3.95
N SER A 45 -3.57 -8.13 2.78
CA SER A 45 -3.01 -7.74 1.48
C SER A 45 -4.10 -7.70 0.42
N GLN A 46 -4.66 -6.53 0.15
CA GLN A 46 -5.82 -6.39 -0.74
C GLN A 46 -5.64 -5.28 -1.77
N TRP A 47 -6.02 -5.57 -3.02
CA TRP A 47 -6.17 -4.55 -4.05
C TRP A 47 -7.49 -3.81 -3.85
N SER A 48 -7.46 -2.49 -3.93
CA SER A 48 -8.66 -1.65 -3.89
C SER A 48 -8.45 -0.37 -4.70
N GLN A 49 -9.39 0.55 -4.55
CA GLN A 49 -9.35 1.90 -5.10
C GLN A 49 -9.29 2.89 -3.95
N CYS A 50 -8.60 4.03 -4.13
CA CYS A 50 -8.58 5.10 -3.14
C CYS A 50 -8.58 6.49 -3.79
N VAL A 51 -8.96 7.51 -3.01
CA VAL A 51 -8.74 8.91 -3.34
C VAL A 51 -7.51 9.43 -2.59
N ASP A 52 -6.84 10.46 -3.10
CA ASP A 52 -5.75 11.09 -2.36
C ASP A 52 -6.33 11.90 -1.17
N GLY A 53 -5.65 11.88 -0.03
CA GLY A 53 -6.01 12.70 1.14
C GLY A 53 -5.37 12.22 2.44
N ASP A 54 -5.57 13.00 3.51
CA ASP A 54 -4.91 12.79 4.81
C ASP A 54 -5.28 11.47 5.51
N HIS A 55 -6.40 10.86 5.11
CA HIS A 55 -6.87 9.57 5.65
C HIS A 55 -5.93 8.39 5.36
N LEU A 56 -4.98 8.54 4.41
CA LEU A 56 -3.99 7.51 4.09
C LEU A 56 -2.83 7.46 5.11
N GLY A 57 -2.71 8.46 5.98
CA GLY A 57 -1.63 8.56 6.95
C GLY A 57 -0.43 9.37 6.45
N THR A 58 0.76 9.08 6.97
CA THR A 58 1.97 9.86 6.67
C THR A 58 2.67 9.30 5.44
N LYS A 59 3.01 10.16 4.48
CA LYS A 59 3.77 9.75 3.29
C LYS A 59 5.20 9.34 3.70
N ILE A 60 5.65 8.20 3.20
CA ILE A 60 6.98 7.63 3.42
C ILE A 60 7.62 7.20 2.10
N ASP A 61 8.94 7.05 2.10
CA ASP A 61 9.71 6.50 0.99
C ASP A 61 9.69 4.97 1.01
N PHE A 62 9.84 4.35 -0.17
CA PHE A 62 9.87 2.89 -0.30
C PHE A 62 10.97 2.24 0.54
N SER A 63 12.11 2.92 0.70
CA SER A 63 13.23 2.47 1.53
C SER A 63 12.96 2.47 3.03
N GLU A 64 11.94 3.21 3.49
CA GLU A 64 11.55 3.25 4.90
C GLU A 64 10.65 2.08 5.29
N LEU A 65 10.11 1.35 4.31
CA LEU A 65 9.32 0.16 4.56
C LEU A 65 10.18 -0.98 5.12
N PRO A 66 9.63 -1.82 6.00
CA PRO A 66 10.27 -3.07 6.37
C PRO A 66 10.55 -3.96 5.15
N ILE A 67 11.64 -4.74 5.19
CA ILE A 67 12.11 -5.52 4.03
C ILE A 67 11.06 -6.50 3.51
N ASN A 68 10.32 -7.16 4.41
CA ASN A 68 9.22 -8.07 4.05
C ASN A 68 8.11 -7.37 3.26
N ILE A 69 7.83 -6.11 3.58
CA ILE A 69 6.83 -5.29 2.87
C ILE A 69 7.35 -4.88 1.49
N GLN A 70 8.60 -4.44 1.41
CA GLN A 70 9.24 -4.09 0.13
C GLN A 70 9.18 -5.28 -0.84
N GLU A 71 9.60 -6.46 -0.39
CA GLU A 71 9.55 -7.69 -1.18
C GLU A 71 8.12 -8.06 -1.60
N HIS A 72 7.15 -7.95 -0.69
CA HIS A 72 5.76 -8.25 -0.98
C HIS A 72 5.16 -7.32 -2.04
N ILE A 73 5.45 -6.02 -1.96
CA ILE A 73 5.02 -5.04 -2.97
C ILE A 73 5.60 -5.40 -4.34
N LEU A 74 6.89 -5.74 -4.41
CA LEU A 74 7.55 -6.13 -5.66
C LEU A 74 6.92 -7.38 -6.28
N LYS A 75 6.56 -8.38 -5.47
CA LYS A 75 5.86 -9.60 -5.92
C LYS A 75 4.43 -9.33 -6.37
N ARG A 76 3.76 -8.37 -5.73
CA ARG A 76 2.35 -8.04 -6.01
C ARG A 76 2.19 -7.18 -7.25
N ARG A 77 3.19 -6.37 -7.62
CA ARG A 77 3.17 -5.57 -8.85
C ARG A 77 2.85 -6.47 -10.04
N LYS A 78 1.67 -6.28 -10.64
CA LYS A 78 1.35 -6.87 -11.94
C LYS A 78 2.22 -6.21 -13.02
N GLU A 79 2.62 -7.02 -14.01
CA GLU A 79 3.19 -6.53 -15.29
C GLU A 79 2.23 -5.52 -15.93
#